data_AF-A0A813NGK4-F1
#
_entry.id   AF-A0A813NGK4-F1
#
_cell.length_a   1.000
_cell.length_b   1.000
_cell.length_c   1.000
_cell.angle_alpha   90.00
_cell.angle_beta   90.00
_cell.angle_gamma   90.00
#
_symmetry.space_group_name_H-M   'P 1'
#
loop_
_entity.id
_entity.type
_entity.pdbx_description
1 polymer ?
#
loop_
_entity_poly.entity_id
_entity_poly.type
_entity_poly.pdbx_seq_one_letter_code
_entity_poly.pdbx_strand_id
1 'polypeptide(L)'
;MLSSMNIRSILGDLYKQSFDSSWCIFSGYLVIVLLGMLYMTFVNQAFYRLIRIAYSQNRRFQSLKLYIILPSIEIIILTSLLLSVLIPLNGVTYLPNDYFCYATFTNIPGVLSAAVIVYIGPFCCISFIYIHITRFIHQQGNIQTLIIRQRQSRDLLIIRRILIIVSLLLVLGIPAMTLLFIFIITGEEHPLFGRIAFFPISVSQAGLSVALLFSVPQLKNIVLNLRTTQTVTPVNQTVRGTVQMKTIAHDAQ
;
A
#
# COMPACT_ATOMS: atom_id res chain seq x y z
N MET A 1 13.37 -2.36 -0.26
CA MET A 1 13.57 -3.59 -1.07
C MET A 1 13.39 -3.36 -2.57
N LEU A 2 12.30 -2.76 -3.04
CA LEU A 2 12.17 -2.39 -4.46
C LEU A 2 13.31 -1.46 -4.93
N SER A 3 13.64 -0.44 -4.15
CA SER A 3 14.78 0.43 -4.44
C SER A 3 16.13 -0.31 -4.48
N SER A 4 16.32 -1.34 -3.64
CA SER A 4 17.56 -2.13 -3.67
C SER A 4 17.63 -3.05 -4.89
N MET A 5 16.51 -3.52 -5.42
CA MET A 5 16.48 -4.26 -6.70
C MET A 5 16.84 -3.35 -7.87
N ASN A 6 16.31 -2.11 -7.89
CA ASN A 6 16.67 -1.12 -8.91
C ASN A 6 18.16 -0.75 -8.86
N ILE A 7 18.73 -0.56 -7.66
CA ILE A 7 20.17 -0.30 -7.49
C ILE A 7 21.00 -1.47 -8.01
N ARG A 8 20.63 -2.73 -7.70
CA ARG A 8 21.33 -3.92 -8.21
C ARG A 8 21.26 -4.02 -9.72
N SER A 9 20.12 -3.69 -10.33
CA SER A 9 19.96 -3.67 -11.79
C SER A 9 20.90 -2.64 -12.43
N ILE A 10 20.98 -1.42 -11.88
CA ILE A 10 21.88 -0.37 -12.36
C ILE A 10 23.36 -0.77 -12.19
N LEU A 11 23.73 -1.34 -11.04
CA LEU A 11 25.09 -1.82 -10.80
C LEU A 11 25.46 -2.99 -11.72
N GLY A 12 24.51 -3.88 -12.00
CA GLY A 12 24.65 -4.96 -12.95
C GLY A 12 24.90 -4.46 -14.38
N ASP A 13 24.14 -3.46 -14.83
CA ASP A 13 24.33 -2.84 -16.15
C ASP A 13 25.70 -2.15 -16.28
N LEU A 14 26.12 -1.42 -15.25
CA LEU A 14 27.37 -0.64 -15.28
C LEU A 14 28.62 -1.51 -15.15
N TYR A 15 28.59 -2.52 -14.28
CA TYR A 15 29.77 -3.29 -13.90
C TYR A 15 29.71 -4.77 -14.34
N LYS A 16 28.62 -5.22 -14.96
CA LYS A 16 28.37 -6.62 -15.35
C LYS A 16 28.52 -7.61 -14.19
N GLN A 17 28.27 -7.14 -12.97
CA GLN A 17 28.43 -7.95 -11.76
C GLN A 17 27.21 -8.86 -11.57
N SER A 18 27.45 -10.17 -11.42
CA SER A 18 26.40 -11.12 -11.07
C SER A 18 26.07 -11.03 -9.57
N PHE A 19 24.78 -11.10 -9.24
CA PHE A 19 24.26 -11.09 -7.86
C PHE A 19 23.57 -12.41 -7.49
N ASP A 20 23.89 -13.48 -8.21
CA ASP A 20 23.33 -14.81 -8.00
C ASP A 20 23.79 -15.36 -6.63
N SER A 21 22.87 -15.32 -5.68
CA SER A 21 23.12 -15.66 -4.29
C SER A 21 21.83 -16.09 -3.63
N SER A 22 21.90 -16.96 -2.61
CA SER A 22 20.72 -17.36 -1.83
C SER A 22 19.98 -16.17 -1.22
N TRP A 23 20.71 -15.10 -0.89
CA TRP A 23 20.13 -13.85 -0.40
C TRP A 23 19.30 -13.12 -1.46
N CYS A 24 19.71 -13.19 -2.74
CA CYS A 24 18.94 -12.64 -3.84
C CYS A 24 17.61 -13.39 -4.01
N ILE A 25 17.65 -14.72 -4.01
CA ILE A 25 16.45 -15.57 -4.09
C ILE A 25 15.50 -15.29 -2.91
N PHE A 26 16.02 -15.29 -1.68
CA PHE A 26 15.24 -14.94 -0.49
C PHE A 26 14.60 -13.55 -0.59
N SER A 27 15.36 -12.55 -1.06
CA SER A 27 14.82 -11.20 -1.30
C SER A 27 13.71 -11.19 -2.34
N GLY A 28 13.80 -12.03 -3.38
CA GLY A 28 12.75 -12.17 -4.39
C GLY A 28 11.44 -12.68 -3.78
N TYR A 29 11.50 -13.76 -2.99
CA TYR A 29 10.33 -14.26 -2.25
C TYR A 29 9.75 -13.22 -1.31
N LEU A 30 10.61 -12.50 -0.58
CA LEU A 30 10.17 -11.49 0.39
C LEU A 30 9.43 -10.34 -0.31
N VAL A 31 9.88 -9.93 -1.50
CA VAL A 31 9.18 -8.89 -2.29
C VAL A 31 7.80 -9.35 -2.72
N ILE A 32 7.63 -10.59 -3.18
CA ILE A 32 6.31 -11.12 -3.58
C ILE A 32 5.38 -11.20 -2.37
N VAL A 33 5.87 -11.68 -1.23
CA VAL A 33 5.09 -11.72 0.03
C VAL A 33 4.67 -10.32 0.45
N LEU A 34 5.59 -9.35 0.48
CA LEU A 34 5.28 -7.97 0.84
C LEU A 34 4.26 -7.33 -0.11
N LEU A 35 4.33 -7.66 -1.40
CA LEU A 35 3.35 -7.18 -2.37
C LEU A 35 1.96 -7.78 -2.10
N GLY A 36 1.88 -9.08 -1.84
CA GLY A 36 0.63 -9.74 -1.42
C GLY A 36 0.05 -9.13 -0.15
N MET A 37 0.90 -8.86 0.84
CA MET A 37 0.52 -8.22 2.11
C MET A 37 -0.09 -6.84 1.89
N LEU A 38 0.46 -6.07 0.95
CA LEU A 38 -0.08 -4.76 0.58
C LEU A 38 -1.50 -4.88 0.03
N TYR A 39 -1.76 -5.83 -0.89
CA TYR A 39 -3.10 -6.07 -1.45
C TYR A 39 -4.10 -6.53 -0.40
N MET A 40 -3.69 -7.49 0.43
CA MET A 40 -4.47 -8.03 1.55
C MET A 40 -4.81 -6.96 2.60
N THR A 41 -3.94 -5.96 2.80
CA THR A 41 -4.25 -4.80 3.65
C THR A 41 -5.46 -4.00 3.13
N PHE A 42 -5.67 -3.91 1.82
CA PHE A 42 -6.88 -3.27 1.26
C PHE A 42 -8.13 -4.14 1.42
N VAL A 43 -8.00 -5.46 1.31
CA VAL A 43 -9.09 -6.42 1.60
C VAL A 43 -9.55 -6.25 3.04
N ASN A 44 -8.62 -6.24 3.99
CA ASN A 44 -8.89 -5.98 5.40
C ASN A 44 -9.61 -4.65 5.61
N GLN A 45 -9.13 -3.57 5.01
CA GLN A 45 -9.78 -2.26 5.10
C GLN A 45 -11.22 -2.28 4.56
N ALA A 46 -11.48 -3.00 3.47
CA ALA A 46 -12.83 -3.18 2.93
C ALA A 46 -13.70 -4.02 3.89
N PHE A 47 -13.17 -5.10 4.43
CA PHE A 47 -13.88 -5.99 5.35
C PHE A 47 -14.25 -5.29 6.66
N TYR A 48 -13.35 -4.48 7.22
CA TYR A 48 -13.67 -3.67 8.41
C TYR A 48 -14.79 -2.67 8.15
N ARG A 49 -14.87 -2.10 6.95
CA ARG A 49 -15.98 -1.22 6.57
C ARG A 49 -17.28 -1.99 6.47
N LEU A 50 -17.24 -3.19 5.89
CA LEU A 50 -18.40 -4.06 5.83
C LEU A 50 -18.94 -4.36 7.25
N ILE A 51 -18.07 -4.77 8.17
CA ILE A 51 -18.46 -5.00 9.57
C ILE A 51 -19.07 -3.75 10.18
N ARG A 52 -18.43 -2.59 10.02
CA ARG A 52 -18.89 -1.34 10.61
C ARG A 52 -20.23 -0.85 10.05
N ILE A 53 -20.46 -1.02 8.74
CA ILE A 53 -21.67 -0.53 8.06
C ILE A 53 -22.82 -1.53 8.19
N ALA A 54 -22.58 -2.81 7.88
CA ALA A 54 -23.63 -3.83 7.84
C ALA A 54 -23.95 -4.41 9.23
N TYR A 55 -22.97 -4.50 10.12
CA TYR A 55 -23.10 -5.13 11.44
C TYR A 55 -22.88 -4.14 12.59
N SER A 56 -23.31 -2.88 12.41
CA SER A 56 -23.10 -1.82 13.39
C SER A 56 -23.67 -2.12 14.78
N GLN A 57 -24.73 -2.94 14.86
CA GLN A 57 -25.44 -3.27 16.10
C GLN A 57 -24.74 -4.38 16.91
N ASN A 58 -23.92 -5.22 16.29
CA ASN A 58 -23.31 -6.38 16.94
C ASN A 58 -21.94 -6.02 17.54
N ARG A 59 -21.92 -5.69 18.85
CA ARG A 59 -20.71 -5.32 19.59
C ARG A 59 -19.56 -6.34 19.52
N ARG A 60 -19.86 -7.64 19.35
CA ARG A 60 -18.83 -8.70 19.27
C ARG A 60 -17.85 -8.49 18.11
N PHE A 61 -18.35 -8.06 16.94
CA PHE A 61 -17.53 -7.83 15.75
C PHE A 61 -16.72 -6.53 15.80
N GLN A 62 -16.98 -5.65 16.78
CA GLN A 62 -16.26 -4.39 16.95
C GLN A 62 -15.16 -4.47 18.02
N SER A 63 -14.85 -5.67 18.51
CA SER A 63 -13.79 -5.85 19.51
C SER A 63 -12.40 -5.60 18.92
N LEU A 64 -11.55 -4.83 19.61
CA LEU A 64 -10.15 -4.59 19.22
C LEU A 64 -9.35 -5.89 18.99
N LYS A 65 -9.70 -6.95 19.74
CA LYS A 65 -9.09 -8.27 19.58
C LYS A 65 -9.29 -8.82 18.16
N LEU A 66 -10.49 -8.68 17.59
CA LEU A 66 -10.79 -9.15 16.25
C LEU A 66 -9.97 -8.39 15.19
N TYR A 67 -9.76 -7.08 15.38
CA TYR A 67 -8.94 -6.26 14.48
C TYR A 67 -7.44 -6.61 14.50
N ILE A 68 -6.95 -7.24 15.56
CA ILE A 68 -5.54 -7.68 15.65
C ILE A 68 -5.40 -9.13 15.18
N ILE A 69 -6.35 -9.99 15.55
CA ILE A 69 -6.31 -11.42 15.23
C ILE A 69 -6.52 -11.65 13.73
N LEU A 70 -7.50 -10.98 13.12
CA LEU A 70 -7.84 -11.17 11.71
C LEU A 70 -6.65 -10.94 10.76
N PRO A 71 -5.94 -9.79 10.80
CA PRO A 71 -4.82 -9.57 9.91
C PRO A 71 -3.67 -10.51 10.26
N SER A 72 -3.42 -10.83 11.53
CA SER A 72 -2.37 -11.78 11.90
C SER A 72 -2.59 -13.16 11.28
N ILE A 73 -3.83 -13.66 11.30
CA ILE A 73 -4.21 -14.93 10.66
C ILE A 73 -4.04 -14.84 9.14
N GLU A 74 -4.50 -13.75 8.53
CA GLU A 74 -4.41 -13.54 7.09
C GLU A 74 -2.97 -13.51 6.59
N ILE A 75 -2.07 -12.88 7.33
CA ILE A 75 -0.63 -12.85 7.02
C ILE A 75 -0.06 -14.27 7.00
N ILE A 76 -0.40 -15.08 8.00
CA ILE A 76 0.08 -16.46 8.10
C ILE A 76 -0.48 -17.31 6.97
N ILE A 77 -1.78 -17.19 6.66
CA ILE A 77 -2.43 -17.94 5.58
C ILE A 77 -1.85 -17.54 4.23
N LEU A 78 -1.74 -16.24 3.95
CA LEU A 78 -1.19 -15.73 2.69
C LEU A 78 0.24 -16.20 2.50
N THR A 79 1.09 -16.03 3.52
CA THR A 79 2.50 -16.42 3.43
C THR A 79 2.63 -17.92 3.24
N SER A 80 1.88 -18.72 4.00
CA SER A 80 1.88 -20.17 3.87
C SER A 80 1.41 -20.63 2.48
N LEU A 81 0.32 -20.07 1.98
CA LEU A 81 -0.25 -20.41 0.67
C LEU A 81 0.68 -20.01 -0.49
N LEU A 82 1.29 -18.83 -0.39
CA LEU A 82 2.16 -18.32 -1.44
C LEU A 82 3.49 -19.11 -1.49
N LEU A 83 4.09 -19.39 -0.33
CA LEU A 83 5.34 -20.14 -0.24
C LEU A 83 5.16 -21.62 -0.58
N SER A 84 4.01 -22.22 -0.22
CA SER A 84 3.74 -23.63 -0.54
C SER A 84 3.63 -23.90 -2.04
N VAL A 85 3.29 -22.89 -2.83
CA VAL A 85 3.21 -23.00 -4.29
C VAL A 85 4.53 -22.58 -4.94
N LEU A 86 5.12 -21.46 -4.52
CA LEU A 86 6.31 -20.93 -5.19
C LEU A 86 7.59 -21.73 -4.90
N ILE A 87 7.78 -22.25 -3.67
CA ILE A 87 9.01 -22.96 -3.32
C ILE A 87 9.17 -24.26 -4.13
N PRO A 88 8.16 -25.17 -4.19
CA PRO A 88 8.32 -26.43 -4.92
C PRO A 88 8.49 -26.24 -6.43
N LEU A 89 7.96 -25.14 -6.97
CA LEU A 89 8.03 -24.84 -8.39
C LEU A 89 9.33 -24.11 -8.79
N ASN A 90 10.24 -23.80 -7.86
CA ASN A 90 11.35 -22.86 -8.10
C ASN A 90 10.84 -21.54 -8.70
N GLY A 91 9.78 -21.00 -8.10
CA GLY A 91 9.05 -19.83 -8.57
C GLY A 91 9.84 -18.53 -8.51
N VAL A 92 11.05 -18.51 -7.96
CA VAL A 92 11.97 -17.36 -7.95
C VAL A 92 13.34 -17.82 -8.41
N THR A 93 13.86 -17.22 -9.46
CA THR A 93 15.18 -17.49 -10.02
C THR A 93 15.94 -16.18 -10.28
N TYR A 94 17.25 -16.27 -10.48
CA TYR A 94 18.06 -15.13 -10.90
C TYR A 94 17.84 -14.84 -12.38
N LEU A 95 17.49 -13.59 -12.72
CA LEU A 95 17.33 -13.15 -14.09
C LEU A 95 18.64 -12.50 -14.56
N PRO A 96 19.41 -13.14 -15.47
CA PRO A 96 20.73 -12.65 -15.86
C PRO A 96 20.69 -11.33 -16.65
N ASN A 97 19.61 -11.09 -17.40
CA ASN A 97 19.44 -9.86 -18.19
C ASN A 97 19.13 -8.63 -17.33
N ASP A 98 18.62 -8.86 -16.12
CA ASP A 98 18.06 -7.82 -15.26
C ASP A 98 18.84 -7.66 -13.94
N TYR A 99 19.75 -8.59 -13.64
CA TYR A 99 20.65 -8.62 -12.48
C TYR A 99 19.95 -8.66 -11.09
N PHE A 100 18.72 -9.17 -11.02
CA PHE A 100 18.00 -9.42 -9.76
C PHE A 100 17.25 -10.76 -9.77
N CYS A 101 16.77 -11.21 -8.60
CA CYS A 101 15.99 -12.44 -8.48
C CYS A 101 14.50 -12.13 -8.36
N TYR A 102 13.70 -12.78 -9.20
CA TYR A 102 12.26 -12.62 -9.19
C TYR A 102 11.56 -13.83 -9.81
N ALA A 103 10.23 -13.79 -9.88
CA ALA A 103 9.47 -14.83 -10.54
C ALA A 103 9.76 -14.84 -12.04
N THR A 104 10.22 -15.99 -12.52
CA THR A 104 10.50 -16.26 -13.93
C THR A 104 9.21 -16.61 -14.67
N PHE A 105 9.01 -16.06 -15.87
CA PHE A 105 7.79 -16.27 -16.65
C PHE A 105 7.75 -17.65 -17.29
N THR A 106 8.92 -18.26 -17.50
CA THR A 106 9.06 -19.69 -17.84
C THR A 106 8.28 -20.62 -16.90
N ASN A 107 8.10 -20.24 -15.64
CA ASN A 107 7.30 -21.00 -14.68
C ASN A 107 5.84 -20.51 -14.65
N ILE A 108 5.13 -20.79 -15.75
CA ILE A 108 3.73 -20.37 -15.94
C ILE A 108 2.84 -20.75 -14.74
N PRO A 109 2.89 -21.98 -14.18
CA PRO A 109 2.07 -22.33 -13.02
C PRO A 109 2.38 -21.48 -11.78
N GLY A 110 3.66 -21.22 -11.51
CA GLY A 110 4.09 -20.39 -10.39
C GLY A 110 3.65 -18.93 -10.54
N VAL A 111 3.77 -18.37 -11.75
CA VAL A 111 3.36 -16.99 -12.02
C VAL A 111 1.85 -16.83 -12.00
N LEU A 112 1.09 -17.76 -12.60
CA LEU A 112 -0.37 -17.72 -12.61
C LEU A 112 -0.93 -17.87 -11.19
N SER A 113 -0.41 -18.80 -10.40
CA SER A 113 -0.84 -18.96 -9.01
C SER A 113 -0.52 -17.73 -8.17
N ALA A 114 0.68 -17.13 -8.32
CA ALA A 114 1.02 -15.87 -7.68
C ALA A 114 0.09 -14.74 -8.12
N ALA A 115 -0.20 -14.59 -9.41
CA ALA A 115 -1.12 -13.58 -9.93
C ALA A 115 -2.54 -13.75 -9.37
N VAL A 116 -3.03 -15.00 -9.26
CA VAL A 116 -4.33 -15.28 -8.66
C VAL A 116 -4.35 -14.93 -7.18
N ILE A 117 -3.35 -15.35 -6.41
CA ILE A 117 -3.30 -15.14 -4.96
C ILE A 117 -3.04 -13.68 -4.58
N VAL A 118 -2.12 -13.01 -5.28
CA VAL A 118 -1.64 -11.66 -4.92
C VAL A 118 -2.49 -10.56 -5.54
N TYR A 119 -3.09 -10.80 -6.70
CA TYR A 119 -3.74 -9.73 -7.47
C TYR A 119 -5.23 -10.00 -7.73
N ILE A 120 -5.56 -11.07 -8.46
CA ILE A 120 -6.94 -11.34 -8.89
C ILE A 120 -7.85 -11.64 -7.69
N GLY A 121 -7.41 -12.50 -6.78
CA GLY A 121 -8.15 -12.88 -5.57
C GLY A 121 -8.49 -11.68 -4.68
N PRO A 122 -7.51 -10.88 -4.23
CA PRO A 122 -7.76 -9.67 -3.45
C PRO A 122 -8.70 -8.70 -4.17
N PHE A 123 -8.55 -8.52 -5.48
CA PHE A 123 -9.43 -7.65 -6.26
C PHE A 123 -10.88 -8.15 -6.28
N CYS A 124 -11.09 -9.46 -6.51
CA CYS A 124 -12.41 -10.09 -6.46
C CYS A 124 -13.04 -9.94 -5.07
N CYS A 125 -12.27 -10.18 -4.01
CA CYS A 125 -12.72 -10.01 -2.63
C CYS A 125 -13.16 -8.56 -2.33
N ILE A 126 -12.34 -7.57 -2.72
CA ILE A 126 -12.66 -6.15 -2.54
C ILE A 126 -13.93 -5.77 -3.32
N SER A 127 -14.04 -6.21 -4.58
CA SER A 127 -15.19 -5.93 -5.43
C SER A 127 -16.48 -6.51 -4.83
N PHE A 128 -16.42 -7.76 -4.38
CA PHE A 128 -17.54 -8.44 -3.71
C PHE A 128 -17.98 -7.68 -2.46
N ILE A 129 -17.04 -7.29 -1.59
CA ILE A 129 -17.33 -6.54 -0.37
C ILE A 129 -18.02 -5.21 -0.70
N TYR A 130 -17.51 -4.45 -1.69
CA TYR A 130 -18.10 -3.16 -2.04
C TYR A 130 -19.48 -3.28 -2.71
N ILE A 131 -19.71 -4.31 -3.52
CA ILE A 131 -21.04 -4.62 -4.05
C ILE A 131 -22.02 -4.88 -2.90
N HIS A 132 -21.61 -5.66 -1.90
CA HIS A 132 -22.41 -5.94 -0.71
C HIS A 132 -22.72 -4.66 0.09
N ILE A 133 -21.72 -3.83 0.36
CA ILE A 133 -21.90 -2.55 1.07
C ILE A 133 -22.89 -1.66 0.31
N THR A 134 -22.74 -1.56 -1.02
CA THR A 134 -23.59 -0.70 -1.85
C THR A 134 -25.04 -1.18 -1.85
N ARG A 135 -25.26 -2.49 -1.99
CA ARG A 135 -26.61 -3.08 -1.89
C ARG A 135 -27.25 -2.82 -0.52
N PHE A 136 -26.48 -2.99 0.55
CA PHE A 136 -26.96 -2.75 1.92
C PHE A 136 -27.36 -1.28 2.14
N ILE A 137 -26.54 -0.33 1.68
CA ILE A 137 -26.83 1.11 1.79
C ILE A 137 -28.09 1.46 0.98
N HIS A 138 -28.23 0.93 -0.23
CA HIS A 138 -29.40 1.20 -1.07
C HIS A 138 -30.70 0.68 -0.43
N GLN A 139 -30.67 -0.48 0.21
CA GLN A 139 -31.82 -1.04 0.92
C GLN A 139 -32.20 -0.21 2.16
N GLN A 140 -31.23 0.32 2.90
CA GLN A 140 -31.51 1.12 4.09
C GLN A 140 -31.82 2.60 3.83
N GLY A 141 -31.47 3.13 2.65
CA GLY A 141 -31.61 4.55 2.32
C GLY A 141 -33.03 5.12 2.46
N ASN A 142 -34.06 4.27 2.37
CA ASN A 142 -35.47 4.70 2.48
C ASN A 142 -35.97 4.91 3.92
N ILE A 143 -35.25 4.42 4.95
CA ILE A 143 -35.75 4.37 6.35
C ILE A 143 -34.86 5.18 7.31
N GLN A 144 -33.83 5.87 6.82
CA GLN A 144 -32.81 6.46 7.68
C GLN A 144 -33.06 7.91 8.11
N THR A 145 -32.74 8.19 9.38
CA THR A 145 -32.75 9.52 9.98
C THR A 145 -31.60 10.40 9.45
N LEU A 146 -31.76 11.73 9.50
CA LEU A 146 -30.78 12.73 9.05
C LEU A 146 -29.36 12.52 9.63
N ILE A 147 -29.26 12.09 10.89
CA ILE A 147 -27.98 11.84 11.58
C ILE A 147 -27.26 10.63 10.97
N ILE A 148 -27.99 9.55 10.66
CA ILE A 148 -27.41 8.36 10.01
C ILE A 148 -26.96 8.72 8.59
N ARG A 149 -27.72 9.54 7.88
CA ARG A 149 -27.38 10.03 6.54
C ARG A 149 -26.07 10.82 6.50
N GLN A 150 -25.81 11.67 7.49
CA GLN A 150 -24.54 12.41 7.61
C GLN A 150 -23.35 11.49 7.93
N ARG A 151 -23.55 10.44 8.74
CA ARG A 151 -22.49 9.45 9.00
C ARG A 151 -22.19 8.60 7.76
N GLN A 152 -23.23 8.24 7.01
CA GLN A 152 -23.11 7.52 5.75
C GLN A 152 -22.39 8.34 4.67
N SER A 153 -22.66 9.64 4.54
CA SER A 153 -21.97 10.48 3.54
C SER A 153 -20.46 10.54 3.78
N ARG A 154 -20.04 10.58 5.06
CA ARG A 154 -18.62 10.47 5.43
C ARG A 154 -18.04 9.10 5.06
N ASP A 155 -18.75 8.02 5.37
CA ASP A 155 -18.27 6.66 5.08
C ASP A 155 -18.21 6.42 3.55
N LEU A 156 -19.17 6.94 2.78
CA LEU A 156 -19.18 6.93 1.30
C LEU A 156 -18.01 7.71 0.69
N LEU A 157 -17.66 8.89 1.25
CA LEU A 157 -16.50 9.65 0.78
C LEU A 157 -15.22 8.83 0.93
N ILE A 158 -15.07 8.13 2.07
CA ILE A 158 -13.90 7.30 2.30
C ILE A 158 -13.93 6.04 1.42
N ILE A 159 -15.10 5.43 1.19
CA ILE A 159 -15.25 4.32 0.21
C ILE A 159 -14.82 4.78 -1.18
N ARG A 160 -15.26 5.95 -1.65
CA ARG A 160 -14.87 6.52 -2.94
C ARG A 160 -13.35 6.67 -3.05
N ARG A 161 -12.69 7.13 -1.98
CA ARG A 161 -11.20 7.23 -1.95
C ARG A 161 -10.54 5.87 -2.10
N ILE A 162 -11.02 4.84 -1.41
CA ILE A 162 -10.42 3.50 -1.52
C ILE A 162 -10.69 2.89 -2.89
N LEU A 163 -11.89 3.08 -3.46
CA LEU A 163 -12.17 2.64 -4.82
C LEU A 163 -11.23 3.31 -5.82
N ILE A 164 -10.98 4.62 -5.69
CA ILE A 164 -9.99 5.32 -6.52
C ILE A 164 -8.60 4.69 -6.35
N ILE A 165 -8.14 4.45 -5.12
CA ILE A 165 -6.83 3.82 -4.85
C ILE A 165 -6.77 2.42 -5.47
N VAL A 166 -7.78 1.58 -5.26
CA VAL A 166 -7.85 0.21 -5.79
C VAL A 166 -7.89 0.22 -7.32
N SER A 167 -8.66 1.11 -7.94
CA SER A 167 -8.66 1.29 -9.40
C SER A 167 -7.30 1.75 -9.93
N LEU A 168 -6.60 2.62 -9.20
CA LEU A 168 -5.25 3.06 -9.56
C LEU A 168 -4.27 1.88 -9.49
N LEU A 169 -4.32 1.08 -8.43
CA LEU A 169 -3.53 -0.15 -8.31
C LEU A 169 -3.84 -1.15 -9.43
N LEU A 170 -5.11 -1.26 -9.83
CA LEU A 170 -5.51 -2.12 -10.92
C LEU A 170 -4.86 -1.67 -12.24
N VAL A 171 -5.01 -0.39 -12.59
CA VAL A 171 -4.41 0.17 -13.81
C VAL A 171 -2.89 0.01 -13.83
N LEU A 172 -2.24 0.13 -12.67
CA LEU A 172 -0.79 -0.07 -12.54
C LEU A 172 -0.36 -1.54 -12.69
N GLY A 173 -1.24 -2.49 -12.42
CA GLY A 173 -1.02 -3.92 -12.65
C GLY A 173 -1.21 -4.35 -14.11
N ILE A 174 -1.92 -3.56 -14.92
CA ILE A 174 -2.21 -3.87 -16.33
C ILE A 174 -0.92 -4.12 -17.13
N PRO A 175 0.13 -3.27 -17.08
CA PRO A 175 1.37 -3.51 -17.82
C PRO A 175 1.98 -4.89 -17.55
N ALA A 176 2.06 -5.30 -16.29
CA ALA A 176 2.60 -6.60 -15.91
C ALA A 176 1.74 -7.76 -16.46
N MET A 177 0.41 -7.63 -16.37
CA MET A 177 -0.51 -8.63 -16.94
C MET A 177 -0.44 -8.67 -18.46
N THR A 178 -0.34 -7.52 -19.15
CA THR A 178 -0.22 -7.48 -20.61
C THR A 178 1.07 -8.13 -21.09
N LEU A 179 2.18 -7.91 -20.39
CA LEU A 179 3.45 -8.55 -20.72
C LEU A 179 3.42 -10.06 -20.44
N LEU A 180 2.75 -10.49 -19.36
CA LEU A 180 2.48 -11.91 -19.12
C LEU A 180 1.67 -12.54 -20.26
N PHE A 181 0.61 -11.87 -20.73
CA PHE A 181 -0.18 -12.35 -21.86
C PHE A 181 0.64 -12.41 -23.16
N ILE A 182 1.47 -11.41 -23.44
CA ILE A 182 2.37 -11.42 -24.60
C ILE A 182 3.34 -12.60 -24.50
N PHE A 183 3.93 -12.85 -23.32
CA PHE A 183 4.80 -14.00 -23.10
C PHE A 183 4.09 -15.34 -23.34
N ILE A 184 2.86 -15.49 -22.84
CA ILE A 184 2.07 -16.73 -23.04
C ILE A 184 1.80 -16.98 -24.53
N ILE A 185 1.60 -15.92 -25.34
CA ILE A 185 1.32 -16.03 -26.78
C ILE A 185 2.60 -16.25 -27.60
N THR A 186 3.66 -15.49 -27.31
CA THR A 186 4.89 -15.46 -28.11
C THR A 186 5.93 -16.48 -27.67
N GLY A 187 5.90 -16.90 -26.41
CA GLY A 187 6.92 -17.75 -25.79
C GLY A 187 8.24 -17.05 -25.48
N GLU A 188 8.37 -15.75 -25.78
CA GLU A 188 9.62 -15.00 -25.63
C GLU A 188 9.53 -13.93 -24.52
N GLU A 189 10.54 -13.91 -23.65
CA GLU A 189 10.66 -12.91 -22.59
C GLU A 189 11.32 -11.64 -23.13
N HIS A 190 10.62 -10.51 -23.07
CA HIS A 190 11.20 -9.24 -23.50
C HIS A 190 12.32 -8.80 -22.53
N PRO A 191 13.50 -8.36 -23.01
CA PRO A 191 14.66 -8.07 -22.14
C PRO A 191 14.44 -6.90 -21.17
N LEU A 192 13.50 -5.99 -21.48
CA LEU A 192 13.10 -4.88 -20.60
C LEU A 192 11.91 -5.19 -19.70
N PHE A 193 11.47 -6.45 -19.67
CA PHE A 193 10.28 -6.87 -18.95
C PHE A 193 10.33 -6.44 -17.47
N GLY A 194 11.40 -6.79 -16.76
CA GLY A 194 11.52 -6.53 -15.33
C GLY A 194 11.34 -5.04 -15.04
N ARG A 195 12.05 -4.20 -15.78
CA ARG A 195 12.04 -2.73 -15.61
C ARG A 195 10.64 -2.14 -15.84
N ILE A 196 9.96 -2.57 -16.89
CA ILE A 196 8.61 -2.07 -17.23
C ILE A 196 7.59 -2.55 -16.20
N ALA A 197 7.71 -3.77 -15.69
CA ALA A 197 6.79 -4.31 -14.68
C ALA A 197 6.96 -3.66 -13.30
N PHE A 198 8.20 -3.36 -12.88
CA PHE A 198 8.48 -2.80 -11.55
C PHE A 198 8.30 -1.29 -11.42
N PHE A 199 8.40 -0.56 -12.54
CA PHE A 199 8.24 0.89 -12.52
C PHE A 199 6.85 1.34 -12.02
N PRO A 200 5.72 0.81 -12.55
CA PRO A 200 4.38 1.11 -12.03
C PRO A 200 4.21 0.76 -10.55
N ILE A 201 4.80 -0.36 -10.09
CA ILE A 201 4.74 -0.78 -8.69
C ILE A 201 5.47 0.21 -7.79
N SER A 202 6.63 0.71 -8.22
CA SER A 202 7.39 1.70 -7.45
C SER A 202 6.66 3.04 -7.36
N VAL A 203 6.08 3.49 -8.49
CA VAL A 203 5.26 4.71 -8.55
C VAL A 203 4.00 4.57 -7.69
N SER A 204 3.36 3.39 -7.69
CA SER A 204 2.15 3.12 -6.90
C SER A 204 2.41 3.20 -5.41
N GLN A 205 3.54 2.67 -4.94
CA GLN A 205 3.92 2.75 -3.52
C GLN A 205 4.16 4.19 -3.09
N ALA A 206 4.89 4.98 -3.88
CA ALA A 206 5.08 6.40 -3.61
C ALA A 206 3.74 7.15 -3.60
N GLY A 207 2.90 6.91 -4.60
CA GLY A 207 1.56 7.48 -4.71
C GLY A 207 0.67 7.11 -3.52
N LEU A 208 0.75 5.87 -3.04
CA LEU A 208 -0.01 5.40 -1.89
C LEU A 208 0.43 6.08 -0.60
N SER A 209 1.74 6.20 -0.36
CA SER A 209 2.28 6.93 0.81
C SER A 209 1.77 8.37 0.84
N VAL A 210 1.78 9.04 -0.32
CA VAL A 210 1.24 10.41 -0.46
C VAL A 210 -0.28 10.43 -0.26
N ALA A 211 -1.01 9.50 -0.86
CA ALA A 211 -2.47 9.41 -0.75
C ALA A 211 -2.92 9.16 0.71
N LEU A 212 -2.18 8.34 1.47
CA LEU A 212 -2.43 8.09 2.88
C LEU A 212 -2.21 9.37 3.71
N LEU A 213 -1.15 10.12 3.42
CA LEU A 213 -0.86 11.40 4.08
C LEU A 213 -2.01 12.41 3.93
N PHE A 214 -2.60 12.49 2.73
CA PHE A 214 -3.73 13.38 2.46
C PHE A 214 -5.08 12.83 2.93
N SER A 215 -5.24 11.51 2.98
CA SER A 215 -6.51 10.87 3.33
C SER A 215 -6.79 10.85 4.83
N VAL A 216 -5.75 10.82 5.66
CA VAL A 216 -5.88 10.78 7.13
C VAL A 216 -5.85 12.22 7.69
N PRO A 217 -6.99 12.78 8.12
CA PRO A 217 -7.06 14.19 8.55
C PRO A 217 -6.20 14.48 9.78
N GLN A 218 -6.02 13.50 10.68
CA GLN A 218 -5.13 13.63 11.84
C GLN A 218 -3.66 13.79 11.41
N LEU A 219 -3.22 13.01 10.42
CA LEU A 219 -1.86 13.08 9.90
C LEU A 219 -1.62 14.40 9.16
N LYS A 220 -2.60 14.83 8.35
CA LYS A 220 -2.60 16.15 7.71
C LYS A 220 -2.46 17.28 8.73
N ASN A 221 -3.21 17.23 9.83
CA ASN A 221 -3.13 18.25 10.89
C ASN A 221 -1.79 18.24 11.61
N ILE A 222 -1.21 17.07 11.89
CA ILE A 222 0.14 16.97 12.49
C ILE A 222 1.18 17.59 11.55
N VAL A 223 1.16 17.25 10.26
CA VAL A 223 2.10 17.77 9.25
C VAL A 223 1.94 19.28 9.07
N LEU A 224 0.70 19.78 9.01
CA LEU A 224 0.44 21.21 8.93
C LEU A 224 0.93 21.95 10.17
N ASN A 225 0.68 21.41 11.37
CA ASN A 225 1.14 22.02 12.61
C ASN A 225 2.68 22.04 12.70
N LEU A 226 3.36 20.98 12.29
CA LEU A 226 4.84 20.95 12.24
C LEU A 226 5.40 22.02 11.27
N ARG A 227 4.71 22.26 10.15
CA ARG A 227 5.08 23.31 9.19
C ARG A 227 4.89 24.71 9.79
N THR A 228 3.83 24.94 10.56
CA THR A 228 3.56 26.23 11.22
C THR A 228 4.52 26.49 12.38
N THR A 229 4.95 25.45 13.11
CA THR A 229 5.92 25.59 14.22
C THR A 229 7.35 25.86 13.73
N GLN A 230 7.70 25.52 12.49
CA GLN A 230 9.01 25.86 11.91
C GLN A 230 9.12 27.31 11.41
N THR A 231 8.02 28.05 11.35
CA THR A 231 8.02 29.51 11.24
C THR A 231 8.22 30.15 12.63
N VAL A 232 9.39 29.91 13.25
CA VAL A 232 9.79 30.66 14.45
C VAL A 232 10.43 31.98 14.04
N THR A 233 9.67 33.04 14.32
CA THR A 233 9.98 34.45 14.58
C THR A 233 11.46 34.90 14.55
N PRO A 234 11.81 35.98 13.83
CA PRO A 234 13.13 36.60 13.93
C PRO A 234 13.39 37.09 15.36
N VAL A 235 14.56 36.72 15.90
CA VAL A 235 15.09 36.99 17.27
C VAL A 235 15.27 38.49 17.60
N ASN A 236 14.76 39.41 16.80
CA ASN A 236 14.99 40.85 16.96
C ASN A 236 14.04 41.58 17.92
N GLN A 237 13.06 40.91 18.54
CA GLN A 237 12.12 41.59 19.45
C GLN A 237 12.35 41.32 20.95
N THR A 238 13.16 40.34 21.34
CA THR A 238 13.42 40.06 22.77
C THR A 238 14.53 40.92 23.40
N VAL A 239 15.31 41.67 22.63
CA VAL A 239 16.42 42.50 23.16
C VAL A 239 15.98 43.94 23.46
N ARG A 240 14.88 44.45 22.89
CA ARG A 240 14.43 45.84 23.15
C ARG A 240 13.65 46.02 24.46
N GLY A 241 13.01 44.96 24.98
CA GLY A 241 12.23 45.04 26.22
C GLY A 241 13.09 45.04 27.49
N THR A 242 14.25 44.38 27.46
CA THR A 242 15.16 44.27 28.62
C THR A 242 16.06 45.48 28.82
N VAL A 243 16.28 46.29 27.77
CA VAL A 243 17.08 47.53 27.90
C VAL A 243 16.26 48.68 28.48
N GLN A 244 14.95 48.77 28.23
CA GLN A 244 14.13 49.85 28.79
C GLN A 244 13.77 49.67 30.28
N MET A 245 13.74 48.45 30.81
CA MET A 245 13.44 48.25 32.25
C MET A 245 14.62 48.57 33.18
N LYS A 246 15.87 48.60 32.68
CA LYS A 246 17.04 48.82 33.54
C LYS A 246 17.37 50.30 33.74
N THR A 247 16.82 51.20 32.92
CA THR A 247 17.10 52.64 33.00
C THR A 247 16.15 53.38 33.94
N ILE A 248 14.98 52.83 34.27
CA ILE A 248 13.99 53.51 35.15
C ILE A 248 14.28 53.27 36.64
N ALA A 249 15.11 52.28 36.99
CA ALA A 249 15.38 51.93 38.37
C ALA A 249 16.49 52.76 39.06
N HIS A 250 17.09 53.75 38.39
CA HIS A 250 18.24 54.49 38.91
C HIS A 250 17.98 55.94 39.34
N ASP A 251 16.76 56.46 39.16
CA ASP A 251 16.39 57.86 39.48
C ASP A 251 15.47 58.00 40.71
N ALA A 252 15.41 56.98 41.56
CA ALA A 252 14.62 57.00 42.79
C ALA A 252 15.47 56.63 44.01
N GLN A 253 16.46 57.45 44.34
CA GLN A 253 17.06 57.54 45.68
C GLN A 253 17.77 58.86 45.89
#